data_AF-Q5L9U0-F1
#
_entry.id   AF-Q5L9U0-F1
#
_cell.length_a   1.000
_cell.length_b   1.000
_cell.length_c   1.000
_cell.angle_alpha   90.00
_cell.angle_beta   90.00
_cell.angle_gamma   90.00
#
_symmetry.space_group_name_H-M   'P 1'
#
loop_
_entity.id
_entity.type
_entity.pdbx_description
1 polymer ?
#
loop_
_entity_poly.entity_id
_entity_poly.type
_entity_poly.pdbx_seq_one_letter_code
_entity_poly.pdbx_strand_id
1 'polypeptide(L)'
;MKTRMKKLFIYTVGICLLSAFTSCKDDREENKYTGINKIYLSAETPVITESENIPLTVNVDLTLTCEQDLVLNFELPDDKNGVLRLENNPVTIKAGKRSATFEVVSNQKNLLTEDTYFQVGISQFPTDNLMLNETLQVRVKPNPKIPELSPQQKALIKGYKTKYGIDLNKWLGVLSCHTTVQSPADGYLQPFAAAFTKEYDGKTVITLSEQATEDMPVLKMTDNPFGLTEYLYFVLRSETVADPEFWTQQPEPQKLMKLLNWNKESKETFAVSLDAIRLKDITSTSTRLEYLGPGKNYYGAPITIVPFTYQFSALDRQNKLLESGNAEIKEINDQGASADPAYYLNCYDLVNSDNYDTPENFIKSTGNIDFATDKMTYQFLLSHANAGGYTRITVVYEKK
;
A
#
# COMPACT_ATOMS: atom_id res chain seq x y z
N MET A 1 -22.17 -74.00 22.40
CA MET A 1 -23.22 -74.99 22.06
C MET A 1 -23.18 -75.23 20.55
N LYS A 2 -22.88 -76.47 20.15
CA LYS A 2 -23.19 -77.16 18.87
C LYS A 2 -23.12 -76.43 17.49
N THR A 3 -22.12 -76.87 16.71
CA THR A 3 -22.26 -77.57 15.39
C THR A 3 -22.71 -76.85 14.10
N ARG A 4 -21.76 -76.76 13.15
CA ARG A 4 -21.80 -77.01 11.68
C ARG A 4 -23.16 -77.26 11.00
N MET A 5 -23.39 -76.59 9.85
CA MET A 5 -23.62 -77.16 8.48
C MET A 5 -24.05 -76.05 7.50
N LYS A 6 -23.27 -75.75 6.46
CA LYS A 6 -23.27 -76.28 5.07
C LYS A 6 -24.32 -75.65 4.12
N LYS A 7 -23.76 -74.88 3.16
CA LYS A 7 -24.15 -74.56 1.77
C LYS A 7 -25.40 -75.25 1.19
N LEU A 8 -26.17 -74.49 0.40
CA LEU A 8 -26.42 -74.67 -1.05
C LEU A 8 -27.87 -74.30 -1.41
N PHE A 9 -28.08 -73.26 -2.22
CA PHE A 9 -29.17 -73.25 -3.21
C PHE A 9 -28.80 -72.31 -4.38
N ILE A 10 -28.55 -72.96 -5.51
CA ILE A 10 -28.55 -72.40 -6.87
C ILE A 10 -30.00 -72.44 -7.35
N TYR A 11 -30.46 -71.45 -8.12
CA TYR A 11 -31.25 -71.55 -9.37
C TYR A 11 -31.82 -70.15 -9.67
N THR A 12 -31.98 -69.59 -10.87
CA THR A 12 -31.53 -69.73 -12.27
C THR A 12 -32.43 -68.76 -13.06
N VAL A 13 -32.05 -68.43 -14.31
CA VAL A 13 -32.77 -67.67 -15.35
C VAL A 13 -32.49 -66.15 -15.31
N GLY A 14 -31.89 -65.52 -16.30
CA GLY A 14 -31.47 -65.96 -17.63
C GLY A 14 -31.56 -64.80 -18.62
N ILE A 15 -30.41 -64.45 -19.24
CA ILE A 15 -30.22 -64.30 -20.70
C ILE A 15 -30.94 -63.10 -21.36
N CYS A 16 -30.37 -62.26 -22.21
CA CYS A 16 -29.03 -62.03 -22.73
C CYS A 16 -29.17 -60.75 -23.56
N LEU A 17 -28.17 -59.88 -23.58
CA LEU A 17 -27.79 -59.17 -24.81
C LEU A 17 -26.28 -58.95 -24.76
N LEU A 18 -25.62 -59.64 -25.67
CA LEU A 18 -24.19 -59.64 -25.94
C LEU A 18 -23.73 -58.31 -26.57
N SER A 19 -22.42 -58.13 -26.46
CA SER A 19 -21.53 -57.38 -27.37
C SER A 19 -21.63 -55.86 -27.42
N ALA A 20 -20.79 -55.21 -26.60
CA ALA A 20 -19.86 -54.16 -27.07
C ALA A 20 -18.73 -53.93 -26.04
N PHE A 21 -17.97 -54.97 -25.69
CA PHE A 21 -16.64 -54.78 -25.08
C PHE A 21 -15.61 -54.58 -26.19
N THR A 22 -15.68 -53.45 -26.89
CA THR A 22 -14.56 -52.73 -27.51
C THR A 22 -15.07 -51.36 -27.94
N SER A 23 -14.40 -50.31 -27.48
CA SER A 23 -14.53 -48.89 -27.88
C SER A 23 -15.24 -47.98 -26.86
N CYS A 24 -14.47 -47.53 -25.87
CA CYS A 24 -14.19 -46.11 -25.67
C CYS A 24 -12.70 -46.01 -25.30
N LYS A 25 -11.85 -45.99 -26.33
CA LYS A 25 -10.70 -45.10 -26.31
C LYS A 25 -11.36 -43.73 -26.48
N ASP A 26 -11.54 -42.99 -25.40
CA ASP A 26 -12.02 -41.60 -25.48
C ASP A 26 -11.30 -40.78 -24.42
N ASP A 27 -10.36 -40.01 -24.95
CA ASP A 27 -10.16 -38.61 -24.63
C ASP A 27 -9.63 -38.30 -23.23
N ARG A 28 -8.45 -38.85 -22.94
CA ARG A 28 -7.38 -37.92 -22.53
C ARG A 28 -6.78 -37.30 -23.79
N GLU A 29 -7.59 -36.59 -24.58
CA GLU A 29 -7.03 -35.36 -25.11
C GLU A 29 -6.61 -34.60 -23.86
N GLU A 30 -5.30 -34.38 -23.75
CA GLU A 30 -4.81 -33.33 -22.90
C GLU A 30 -5.70 -32.13 -23.23
N ASN A 31 -6.62 -31.76 -22.34
CA ASN A 31 -7.30 -30.47 -22.40
C ASN A 31 -6.22 -29.41 -22.12
N LYS A 32 -5.23 -29.33 -23.02
CA LYS A 32 -4.29 -28.24 -23.17
C LYS A 32 -5.19 -27.11 -23.61
N TYR A 33 -5.54 -26.26 -22.66
CA TYR A 33 -6.21 -24.99 -22.92
C TYR A 33 -5.63 -24.37 -24.20
N THR A 34 -6.43 -24.30 -25.25
CA THR A 34 -6.04 -23.74 -26.56
C THR A 34 -6.34 -22.24 -26.66
N GLY A 35 -6.73 -21.63 -25.54
CA GLY A 35 -7.04 -20.20 -25.48
C GLY A 35 -5.78 -19.35 -25.58
N ILE A 36 -6.01 -18.04 -25.70
CA ILE A 36 -4.96 -17.02 -25.75
C ILE A 36 -4.13 -17.10 -24.47
N ASN A 37 -2.81 -17.23 -24.61
CA ASN A 37 -1.90 -17.23 -23.48
C ASN A 37 -1.74 -15.78 -23.01
N LYS A 38 -2.39 -15.43 -21.89
CA LYS A 38 -2.35 -14.07 -21.37
C LYS A 38 -1.05 -13.83 -20.60
N ILE A 39 -0.51 -12.64 -20.78
CA ILE A 39 0.62 -12.11 -20.05
C ILE A 39 0.08 -11.18 -18.97
N TYR A 40 0.47 -11.42 -17.73
CA TYR A 40 0.12 -10.59 -16.58
C TYR A 40 1.37 -9.87 -16.11
N LEU A 41 1.23 -8.57 -15.86
CA LEU A 41 2.26 -7.76 -15.23
C LEU A 41 1.81 -7.42 -13.83
N SER A 42 2.69 -7.66 -12.85
CA SER A 42 2.42 -7.30 -11.46
C SER A 42 3.67 -6.80 -10.77
N ALA A 43 3.48 -5.92 -9.80
CA ALA A 43 4.51 -5.46 -8.89
C ALA A 43 3.84 -5.22 -7.53
N GLU A 44 4.57 -5.45 -6.44
CA GLU A 44 3.99 -5.36 -5.09
C GLU A 44 3.51 -3.95 -4.75
N THR A 45 4.37 -2.94 -4.98
CA THR A 45 4.04 -1.52 -4.84
C THR A 45 4.60 -0.80 -6.07
N PRO A 46 3.79 -0.55 -7.13
CA PRO A 46 4.27 0.00 -8.39
C PRO A 46 4.51 1.52 -8.31
N VAL A 47 5.39 1.93 -7.40
CA VAL A 47 5.73 3.33 -7.12
C VAL A 47 7.23 3.51 -7.11
N ILE A 48 7.70 4.58 -7.77
CA ILE A 48 9.11 4.97 -7.84
C ILE A 48 9.22 6.42 -7.39
N THR A 49 10.25 6.78 -6.64
CA THR A 49 10.63 8.18 -6.44
C THR A 49 11.68 8.57 -7.46
N GLU A 50 11.46 9.66 -8.21
CA GLU A 50 12.32 10.00 -9.36
C GLU A 50 13.79 10.18 -8.98
N SER A 51 14.12 10.79 -7.84
CA SER A 51 15.53 10.94 -7.39
C SER A 51 16.19 9.63 -6.98
N GLU A 52 15.45 8.53 -6.85
CA GLU A 52 15.97 7.30 -6.29
C GLU A 52 16.32 6.29 -7.38
N ASN A 53 17.43 5.58 -7.16
CA ASN A 53 17.84 4.46 -8.00
C ASN A 53 17.46 3.13 -7.33
N ILE A 54 16.23 3.03 -6.86
CA ILE A 54 15.65 1.78 -6.33
C ILE A 54 14.85 1.15 -7.48
N PRO A 55 15.25 -0.03 -7.99
CA PRO A 55 14.50 -0.71 -9.03
C PRO A 55 13.13 -1.16 -8.55
N LEU A 56 12.12 -0.98 -9.38
CA LEU A 56 10.83 -1.64 -9.24
C LEU A 56 10.86 -2.97 -10.00
N THR A 57 10.86 -4.09 -9.28
CA THR A 57 10.75 -5.41 -9.88
C THR A 57 9.33 -5.64 -10.41
N VAL A 58 9.23 -5.98 -11.69
CA VAL A 58 8.00 -6.36 -12.37
C VAL A 58 8.01 -7.86 -12.64
N ASN A 59 7.00 -8.56 -12.14
CA ASN A 59 6.75 -9.95 -12.46
C ASN A 59 5.97 -10.04 -13.77
N VAL A 60 6.39 -10.99 -14.61
CA VAL A 60 5.74 -11.34 -15.87
C VAL A 60 5.25 -12.77 -15.74
N ASP A 61 3.94 -12.97 -15.73
CA ASP A 61 3.32 -14.30 -15.59
C ASP A 61 2.50 -14.67 -16.82
N LEU A 62 2.63 -15.92 -17.26
CA LEU A 62 1.84 -16.49 -18.35
C LEU A 62 0.70 -17.34 -17.79
N THR A 63 -0.45 -17.34 -18.46
CA THR A 63 -1.51 -18.33 -18.23
C THR A 63 -0.99 -19.76 -18.48
N LEU A 64 -0.14 -19.94 -19.50
CA LEU A 64 0.42 -21.22 -19.92
C LEU A 64 1.93 -21.17 -20.14
N THR A 65 2.59 -22.32 -19.98
CA THR A 65 3.98 -22.50 -20.41
C THR A 65 4.10 -22.51 -21.94
N CYS A 66 5.19 -21.97 -22.46
CA CYS A 66 5.56 -22.11 -23.87
C CYS A 66 6.47 -23.34 -24.08
N GLU A 67 6.34 -24.01 -25.24
CA GLU A 67 7.21 -25.14 -25.61
C GLU A 67 8.63 -24.71 -26.00
N GLN A 68 8.78 -23.45 -26.43
CA GLN A 68 10.05 -22.81 -26.76
C GLN A 68 10.28 -21.60 -25.85
N ASP A 69 11.52 -21.12 -25.80
CA ASP A 69 11.85 -19.87 -25.14
C ASP A 69 11.02 -18.73 -25.75
N LEU A 70 10.34 -17.97 -24.90
CA LEU A 70 9.55 -16.80 -25.28
C LEU A 70 10.33 -15.54 -24.94
N VAL A 71 10.59 -14.69 -25.95
CA VAL A 71 11.24 -13.39 -25.77
C VAL A 71 10.20 -12.29 -25.89
N LEU A 72 10.06 -11.47 -24.85
CA LEU A 72 9.14 -10.34 -24.78
C LEU A 72 9.92 -9.04 -24.70
N ASN A 73 9.54 -8.06 -25.53
CA ASN A 73 10.08 -6.71 -25.49
C ASN A 73 9.06 -5.79 -24.83
N PHE A 74 9.39 -5.30 -23.64
CA PHE A 74 8.58 -4.30 -22.93
C PHE A 74 8.97 -2.88 -23.34
N GLU A 75 8.02 -1.97 -23.17
CA GLU A 75 8.19 -0.55 -23.46
C GLU A 75 7.45 0.34 -22.45
N LEU A 76 7.82 1.62 -22.47
CA LEU A 76 7.22 2.71 -21.71
C LEU A 76 6.59 3.70 -22.71
N PRO A 77 5.39 3.43 -23.27
CA PRO A 77 4.86 4.17 -24.41
C PRO A 77 4.61 5.65 -24.11
N ASP A 78 4.35 5.98 -22.85
CA ASP A 78 4.05 7.34 -22.40
C ASP A 78 5.30 8.12 -21.95
N ASP A 79 6.48 7.48 -21.85
CA ASP A 79 7.70 8.12 -21.31
C ASP A 79 8.55 8.82 -22.38
N LYS A 80 8.00 9.90 -22.94
CA LYS A 80 8.66 10.69 -23.99
C LYS A 80 9.93 11.40 -23.52
N ASN A 81 10.05 11.66 -22.22
CA ASN A 81 11.16 12.40 -21.63
C ASN A 81 12.25 11.46 -21.07
N GLY A 82 12.03 10.15 -21.11
CA GLY A 82 12.92 9.14 -20.55
C GLY A 82 13.16 9.36 -19.06
N VAL A 83 12.09 9.57 -18.29
CA VAL A 83 12.09 9.63 -16.83
C VAL A 83 12.50 8.28 -16.25
N LEU A 84 12.04 7.20 -16.87
CA LEU A 84 12.29 5.82 -16.49
C LEU A 84 13.11 5.11 -17.57
N ARG A 85 13.65 3.95 -17.20
CA ARG A 85 14.23 2.96 -18.12
C ARG A 85 13.82 1.56 -17.70
N LEU A 86 13.91 0.63 -18.65
CA LEU A 86 13.71 -0.79 -18.39
C LEU A 86 15.07 -1.48 -18.34
N GLU A 87 15.33 -2.22 -17.26
CA GLU A 87 16.49 -3.08 -17.10
C GLU A 87 16.07 -4.55 -17.22
N ASN A 88 17.00 -5.40 -17.68
CA ASN A 88 16.71 -6.82 -17.98
C ASN A 88 15.62 -7.01 -19.06
N ASN A 89 15.54 -6.08 -20.01
CA ASN A 89 14.62 -6.08 -21.15
C ASN A 89 15.44 -6.09 -22.47
N PRO A 90 15.23 -7.05 -23.41
CA PRO A 90 14.12 -8.00 -23.49
C PRO A 90 14.14 -9.10 -22.43
N VAL A 91 12.94 -9.57 -22.06
CA VAL A 91 12.72 -10.62 -21.07
C VAL A 91 12.61 -11.96 -21.77
N THR A 92 13.33 -12.97 -21.28
CA THR A 92 13.24 -14.34 -21.79
C THR A 92 12.58 -15.26 -20.76
N ILE A 93 11.40 -15.79 -21.10
CA ILE A 93 10.75 -16.87 -20.34
C ILE A 93 11.18 -18.20 -20.97
N LYS A 94 11.89 -19.03 -20.20
CA LYS A 94 12.41 -20.31 -20.70
C LYS A 94 11.29 -21.30 -21.02
N ALA A 95 11.52 -22.17 -22.00
CA ALA A 95 10.62 -23.27 -22.33
C ALA A 95 10.18 -24.05 -21.07
N GLY A 96 8.89 -24.33 -20.95
CA GLY A 96 8.30 -25.00 -19.78
C GLY A 96 8.21 -24.14 -18.51
N LYS A 97 8.59 -22.86 -18.55
CA LYS A 97 8.38 -21.88 -17.47
C LYS A 97 7.20 -20.96 -17.76
N ARG A 98 6.68 -20.33 -16.71
CA ARG A 98 5.53 -19.41 -16.77
C ARG A 98 5.86 -18.00 -16.30
N SER A 99 7.01 -17.81 -15.66
CA SER A 99 7.34 -16.55 -15.02
C SER A 99 8.75 -16.09 -15.36
N ALA A 100 8.92 -14.78 -15.39
CA ALA A 100 10.18 -14.08 -15.42
C ALA A 100 10.01 -12.71 -14.74
N THR A 101 11.10 -11.98 -14.58
CA THR A 101 11.10 -10.64 -14.02
C THR A 101 11.94 -9.69 -14.85
N PHE A 102 11.61 -8.41 -14.79
CA PHE A 102 12.46 -7.31 -15.23
C PHE A 102 12.31 -6.14 -14.27
N GLU A 103 13.04 -5.06 -14.52
CA GLU A 103 13.07 -3.92 -13.62
C GLU A 103 12.69 -2.63 -14.35
N VAL A 104 11.92 -1.78 -13.66
CA VAL A 104 11.68 -0.39 -14.05
C VAL A 104 12.49 0.49 -13.10
N VAL A 105 13.33 1.36 -13.64
CA VAL A 105 14.27 2.16 -12.85
C VAL A 105 14.18 3.62 -13.24
N SER A 106 14.27 4.52 -12.27
CA SER A 106 14.37 5.96 -12.55
C SER A 106 15.72 6.32 -13.20
N ASN A 107 15.69 7.23 -14.16
CA ASN A 107 16.88 7.88 -14.70
C ASN A 107 17.35 9.09 -13.88
N GLN A 108 16.67 9.40 -12.76
CA GLN A 108 17.06 10.44 -11.80
C GLN A 108 17.24 11.83 -12.43
N LYS A 109 16.44 12.12 -13.47
CA LYS A 109 16.50 13.40 -14.19
C LYS A 109 15.86 14.55 -13.42
N ASN A 110 15.02 14.25 -12.43
CA ASN A 110 14.33 15.22 -11.56
C ASN A 110 13.46 16.21 -12.35
N LEU A 111 12.74 15.71 -13.35
CA LEU A 111 11.89 16.47 -14.25
C LEU A 111 10.48 16.67 -13.71
N LEU A 112 10.02 15.78 -12.83
CA LEU A 112 8.65 15.78 -12.35
C LEU A 112 8.47 16.80 -11.22
N THR A 113 7.34 17.49 -11.23
CA THR A 113 6.92 18.42 -10.16
C THR A 113 5.70 17.92 -9.39
N GLU A 114 5.06 16.86 -9.87
CA GLU A 114 3.86 16.21 -9.33
C GLU A 114 3.89 14.71 -9.66
N ASP A 115 3.07 13.91 -8.96
CA ASP A 115 2.98 12.49 -9.25
C ASP A 115 2.55 12.25 -10.70
N THR A 116 3.29 11.43 -11.41
CA THR A 116 3.04 11.12 -12.82
C THR A 116 2.93 9.61 -13.02
N TYR A 117 2.01 9.17 -13.87
CA TYR A 117 1.76 7.75 -14.11
C TYR A 117 2.28 7.34 -15.49
N PHE A 118 3.14 6.33 -15.51
CA PHE A 118 3.66 5.70 -16.72
C PHE A 118 3.07 4.31 -16.89
N GLN A 119 2.81 3.92 -18.14
CA GLN A 119 2.41 2.57 -18.46
C GLN A 119 3.62 1.73 -18.82
N VAL A 120 3.61 0.45 -18.42
CA VAL A 120 4.49 -0.57 -18.96
C VAL A 120 3.66 -1.49 -19.84
N GLY A 121 4.03 -1.56 -21.11
CA GLY A 121 3.35 -2.34 -22.15
C GLY A 121 4.32 -3.25 -22.90
N ILE A 122 3.81 -3.94 -23.91
CA ILE A 122 4.60 -4.79 -24.82
C ILE A 122 4.64 -4.10 -26.17
N SER A 123 5.84 -3.92 -26.74
CA SER A 123 6.02 -3.21 -28.00
C SER A 123 5.48 -4.00 -29.20
N GLN A 124 5.72 -5.32 -29.20
CA GLN A 124 5.21 -6.23 -30.21
C GLN A 124 5.12 -7.65 -29.66
N PHE A 125 3.99 -8.31 -29.94
CA PHE A 125 3.83 -9.74 -29.62
C PHE A 125 4.60 -10.59 -30.64
N PRO A 126 5.39 -11.59 -30.19
CA PRO A 126 6.13 -12.46 -31.09
C PRO A 126 5.23 -13.46 -31.83
N THR A 127 4.02 -13.71 -31.34
CA THR A 127 3.03 -14.64 -31.91
C THR A 127 1.60 -14.15 -31.64
N ASP A 128 0.65 -14.52 -32.51
CA ASP A 128 -0.76 -14.07 -32.44
C ASP A 128 -1.56 -14.70 -31.28
N ASN A 129 -1.05 -15.75 -30.65
CA ASN A 129 -1.69 -16.44 -29.53
C ASN A 129 -1.33 -15.85 -28.15
N LEU A 130 -0.66 -14.70 -28.13
CA LEU A 130 -0.30 -13.96 -26.91
C LEU A 130 -1.11 -12.68 -26.81
N MET A 131 -1.44 -12.30 -25.58
CA MET A 131 -2.11 -11.04 -25.29
C MET A 131 -1.70 -10.53 -23.92
N LEU A 132 -1.39 -9.24 -23.83
CA LEU A 132 -1.22 -8.59 -22.53
C LEU A 132 -2.61 -8.46 -21.89
N ASN A 133 -2.77 -8.96 -20.67
CA ASN A 133 -4.04 -8.87 -19.97
C ASN A 133 -4.41 -7.41 -19.70
N GLU A 134 -3.48 -6.67 -19.08
CA GLU A 134 -3.58 -5.23 -18.79
C GLU A 134 -2.15 -4.63 -18.75
N THR A 135 -2.01 -3.34 -19.02
CA THR A 135 -0.74 -2.63 -18.80
C THR A 135 -0.50 -2.42 -17.31
N LEU A 136 0.76 -2.46 -16.88
CA LEU A 136 1.11 -2.08 -15.52
C LEU A 136 1.22 -0.56 -15.43
N GLN A 137 0.49 0.05 -14.52
CA GLN A 137 0.66 1.47 -14.22
C GLN A 137 1.70 1.64 -13.10
N VAL A 138 2.74 2.44 -13.36
CA VAL A 138 3.78 2.81 -12.40
C VAL A 138 3.61 4.28 -12.05
N ARG A 139 3.39 4.58 -10.77
CA ARG A 139 3.36 5.96 -10.27
C ARG A 139 4.79 6.41 -9.97
N VAL A 140 5.21 7.53 -10.54
CA VAL A 140 6.49 8.16 -10.25
C VAL A 140 6.26 9.44 -9.49
N LYS A 141 6.79 9.50 -8.28
CA LYS A 141 6.72 10.65 -7.39
C LYS A 141 7.88 11.60 -7.69
N PRO A 142 7.65 12.92 -7.68
CA PRO A 142 8.72 13.89 -7.79
C PRO A 142 9.61 13.83 -6.56
N ASN A 143 10.71 14.58 -6.60
CA ASN A 143 11.57 14.69 -5.44
C ASN A 143 10.85 15.35 -4.27
N PRO A 144 11.04 14.82 -3.05
CA PRO A 144 10.45 15.44 -1.88
C PRO A 144 11.06 16.83 -1.68
N LYS A 145 10.19 17.83 -1.53
CA LYS A 145 10.62 19.21 -1.30
C LYS A 145 11.04 19.36 0.16
N ILE A 146 12.26 19.85 0.39
CA ILE A 146 12.75 20.16 1.73
C ILE A 146 12.34 21.60 2.07
N PRO A 147 11.52 21.83 3.10
CA PRO A 147 11.15 23.18 3.51
C PRO A 147 12.38 23.97 3.97
N GLU A 148 12.47 25.24 3.56
CA GLU A 148 13.48 26.14 4.11
C GLU A 148 13.14 26.54 5.55
N LEU A 149 14.12 26.47 6.44
CA LEU A 149 13.96 26.93 7.82
C LEU A 149 13.93 28.46 7.88
N SER A 150 12.93 28.99 8.56
CA SER A 150 12.82 30.42 8.86
C SER A 150 13.97 30.90 9.77
N PRO A 151 14.28 32.20 9.79
CA PRO A 151 15.28 32.76 10.72
C PRO A 151 14.98 32.41 12.19
N GLN A 152 13.70 32.40 12.57
CA GLN A 152 13.26 32.02 13.92
C GLN A 152 13.55 30.54 14.22
N GLN A 153 13.23 29.62 13.29
CA GLN A 153 13.51 28.20 13.47
C GLN A 153 15.03 27.94 13.57
N LYS A 154 15.84 28.62 12.76
CA LYS A 154 17.31 28.56 12.83
C LYS A 154 17.83 29.03 14.20
N ALA A 155 17.25 30.10 14.76
CA ALA A 155 17.60 30.58 16.10
C ALA A 155 17.22 29.56 17.18
N LEU A 156 16.02 28.96 17.10
CA LEU A 156 15.57 27.91 18.02
C LEU A 156 16.52 26.69 18.01
N ILE A 157 16.92 26.21 16.83
CA ILE A 157 17.85 25.07 16.70
C ILE A 157 19.19 25.36 17.38
N LYS A 158 19.74 26.57 17.20
CA LYS A 158 20.96 27.00 17.90
C LYS A 158 20.73 27.08 19.43
N GLY A 159 19.56 27.57 19.84
CA GLY A 159 19.13 27.61 21.23
C GLY A 159 19.11 26.24 21.88
N TYR A 160 18.50 25.24 21.24
CA TYR A 160 18.42 23.87 21.75
C TYR A 160 19.80 23.22 21.92
N LYS A 161 20.72 23.47 20.98
CA LYS A 161 22.10 23.00 21.10
C LYS A 161 22.82 23.58 22.30
N THR A 162 22.57 24.85 22.61
CA THR A 162 23.17 25.53 23.77
C THR A 162 22.52 25.08 25.08
N LYS A 163 21.20 24.95 25.08
CA LYS A 163 20.40 24.70 26.29
C LYS A 163 20.35 23.25 26.72
N TYR A 164 20.14 22.34 25.77
CA TYR A 164 19.96 20.91 26.01
C TYR A 164 21.17 20.08 25.58
N GLY A 165 22.13 20.66 24.87
CA GLY A 165 23.26 19.93 24.30
C GLY A 165 22.92 19.07 23.08
N ILE A 166 21.72 19.23 22.50
CA ILE A 166 21.24 18.42 21.37
C ILE A 166 21.41 19.14 20.03
N ASP A 167 21.90 18.44 19.01
CA ASP A 167 22.00 18.99 17.65
C ASP A 167 20.87 18.46 16.77
N LEU A 168 19.78 19.23 16.67
CA LEU A 168 18.63 18.82 15.86
C LEU A 168 18.94 18.77 14.37
N ASN A 169 19.98 19.43 13.85
CA ASN A 169 20.30 19.38 12.42
C ASN A 169 20.60 17.96 11.95
N LYS A 170 20.98 17.04 12.85
CA LYS A 170 21.13 15.62 12.54
C LYS A 170 19.82 14.94 12.13
N TRP A 171 18.69 15.50 12.55
CA TRP A 171 17.35 14.93 12.44
C TRP A 171 16.42 15.73 11.51
N LEU A 172 16.93 16.78 10.86
CA LEU A 172 16.19 17.59 9.89
C LEU A 172 16.67 17.29 8.46
N GLY A 173 15.79 17.51 7.49
CA GLY A 173 15.99 17.18 6.08
C GLY A 173 15.43 15.82 5.72
N VAL A 174 16.02 15.18 4.71
CA VAL A 174 15.60 13.87 4.22
C VAL A 174 16.30 12.78 5.05
N LEU A 175 15.51 11.93 5.70
CA LEU A 175 16.02 10.81 6.50
C LEU A 175 15.51 9.49 5.95
N SER A 176 16.39 8.50 5.87
CA SER A 176 15.99 7.13 5.54
C SER A 176 15.29 6.50 6.74
N CYS A 177 14.27 5.70 6.46
CA CYS A 177 13.55 4.93 7.44
C CYS A 177 13.31 3.52 6.93
N HIS A 178 13.24 2.61 7.90
CA HIS A 178 12.74 1.26 7.71
C HIS A 178 11.50 1.10 8.59
N THR A 179 10.41 0.65 7.98
CA THR A 179 9.12 0.55 8.64
C THR A 179 8.52 -0.83 8.45
N THR A 180 8.26 -1.49 9.57
CA THR A 180 7.55 -2.76 9.64
C THR A 180 6.09 -2.51 9.95
N VAL A 181 5.23 -3.04 9.09
CA VAL A 181 3.78 -3.01 9.23
C VAL A 181 3.28 -4.43 9.45
N GLN A 182 2.63 -4.69 10.58
CA GLN A 182 2.04 -5.98 10.89
C GLN A 182 0.52 -5.82 11.01
N SER A 183 -0.20 -6.26 9.99
CA SER A 183 -1.67 -6.28 9.99
C SER A 183 -2.17 -7.61 10.58
N PRO A 184 -3.18 -7.58 11.46
CA PRO A 184 -3.81 -8.79 11.96
C PRO A 184 -4.68 -9.44 10.88
N ALA A 185 -5.16 -10.65 11.17
CA ALA A 185 -6.16 -11.35 10.37
C ALA A 185 -7.57 -10.81 10.65
N ASP A 186 -8.57 -11.45 10.05
CA ASP A 186 -10.00 -11.26 10.33
C ASP A 186 -10.55 -9.88 9.94
N GLY A 187 -9.85 -9.14 9.07
CA GLY A 187 -10.41 -7.99 8.39
C GLY A 187 -11.53 -8.39 7.43
N TYR A 188 -12.53 -7.50 7.27
CA TYR A 188 -13.72 -7.81 6.46
C TYR A 188 -13.44 -7.81 4.95
N LEU A 189 -12.36 -7.17 4.51
CA LEU A 189 -11.99 -7.06 3.10
C LEU A 189 -10.88 -8.06 2.77
N GLN A 190 -10.92 -8.60 1.54
CA GLN A 190 -9.99 -9.65 1.09
C GLN A 190 -8.51 -9.35 1.36
N PRO A 191 -7.98 -8.12 1.17
CA PRO A 191 -6.57 -7.83 1.47
C PRO A 191 -6.19 -7.91 2.95
N PHE A 192 -7.17 -7.85 3.87
CA PHE A 192 -6.99 -7.86 5.32
C PHE A 192 -7.58 -9.11 5.99
N ALA A 193 -8.10 -10.06 5.23
CA ALA A 193 -8.68 -11.30 5.76
C ALA A 193 -7.63 -12.19 6.44
N ALA A 194 -6.38 -12.16 5.95
CA ALA A 194 -5.25 -12.88 6.55
C ALA A 194 -4.23 -11.89 7.12
N ALA A 195 -3.58 -12.29 8.21
CA ALA A 195 -2.48 -11.52 8.79
C ALA A 195 -1.31 -11.41 7.79
N PHE A 196 -0.65 -10.26 7.77
CA PHE A 196 0.52 -10.06 6.95
C PHE A 196 1.55 -9.15 7.63
N THR A 197 2.79 -9.28 7.20
CA THR A 197 3.86 -8.32 7.50
C THR A 197 4.37 -7.73 6.19
N LYS A 198 4.48 -6.40 6.14
CA LYS A 198 5.09 -5.66 5.04
C LYS A 198 6.21 -4.79 5.59
N GLU A 199 7.30 -4.75 4.84
CA GLU A 199 8.46 -3.91 5.14
C GLU A 199 8.55 -2.79 4.12
N TYR A 200 8.82 -1.59 4.59
CA TYR A 200 8.95 -0.40 3.76
C TYR A 200 10.29 0.28 4.06
N ASP A 201 11.19 0.25 3.09
CA ASP A 201 12.35 1.14 3.07
C ASP A 201 11.96 2.41 2.33
N GLY A 202 12.12 3.55 2.98
CA GLY A 202 11.72 4.83 2.40
C GLY A 202 12.46 6.00 2.98
N LYS A 203 12.07 7.20 2.55
CA LYS A 203 12.59 8.45 3.12
C LYS A 203 11.45 9.34 3.59
N THR A 204 11.69 10.05 4.69
CA THR A 204 10.79 11.05 5.25
C THR A 204 11.49 12.40 5.25
N VAL A 205 10.76 13.47 4.96
CA VAL A 205 11.26 14.84 5.16
C VAL A 205 10.86 15.33 6.54
N ILE A 206 11.83 15.59 7.40
CA ILE A 206 11.62 16.15 8.74
C ILE A 206 12.10 17.60 8.78
N THR A 207 11.29 18.49 9.36
CA THR A 207 11.64 19.89 9.62
C THR A 207 11.28 20.27 11.06
N LEU A 208 11.68 21.47 11.49
CA LEU A 208 11.21 22.04 12.74
C LEU A 208 9.80 22.62 12.52
N SER A 209 8.85 22.25 13.36
CA SER A 209 7.48 22.77 13.32
C SER A 209 7.44 24.26 13.63
N GLU A 210 6.45 24.96 13.08
CA GLU A 210 6.11 26.33 13.45
C GLU A 210 5.61 26.43 14.91
N GLN A 211 5.24 25.29 15.52
CA GLN A 211 4.81 25.19 16.93
C GLN A 211 5.99 25.12 17.92
N ALA A 212 7.23 25.07 17.43
CA ALA A 212 8.41 24.95 18.28
C ALA A 212 8.65 26.25 19.08
N THR A 213 9.05 26.09 20.34
CA THR A 213 9.38 27.20 21.25
C THR A 213 10.74 26.98 21.90
N GLU A 214 11.33 27.99 22.55
CA GLU A 214 12.64 27.87 23.21
C GLU A 214 12.72 26.74 24.26
N ASP A 215 11.58 26.32 24.81
CA ASP A 215 11.46 25.27 25.82
C ASP A 215 10.96 23.93 25.27
N MET A 216 10.42 23.91 24.05
CA MET A 216 9.78 22.73 23.50
C MET A 216 10.12 22.62 22.01
N PRO A 217 11.13 21.82 21.66
CA PRO A 217 11.34 21.43 20.28
C PRO A 217 10.15 20.62 19.77
N VAL A 218 9.68 20.95 18.57
CA VAL A 218 8.58 20.25 17.90
C VAL A 218 9.02 19.96 16.47
N LEU A 219 9.01 18.68 16.09
CA LEU A 219 9.30 18.23 14.74
C LEU A 219 8.01 18.11 13.91
N LYS A 220 8.19 18.21 12.61
CA LYS A 220 7.15 18.05 11.59
C LYS A 220 7.69 17.19 10.46
N MET A 221 6.97 16.16 10.07
CA MET A 221 7.22 15.34 8.89
C MET A 221 6.36 15.88 7.74
N THR A 222 6.98 16.51 6.75
CA THR A 222 6.24 17.16 5.65
C THR A 222 6.00 16.26 4.45
N ASP A 223 6.73 15.15 4.36
CA ASP A 223 6.54 14.14 3.33
C ASP A 223 6.84 12.76 3.90
N ASN A 224 6.00 11.79 3.51
CA ASN A 224 6.12 10.37 3.83
C ASN A 224 6.42 10.09 5.32
N PRO A 225 5.59 10.58 6.25
CA PRO A 225 5.79 10.36 7.68
C PRO A 225 5.87 8.85 7.95
N PHE A 226 6.93 8.44 8.63
CA PHE A 226 7.18 7.04 8.99
C PHE A 226 7.33 6.09 7.80
N GLY A 227 7.57 6.58 6.57
CA GLY A 227 7.61 5.69 5.40
C GLY A 227 6.26 5.10 5.02
N LEU A 228 5.15 5.62 5.56
CA LEU A 228 3.83 4.98 5.49
C LEU A 228 2.90 5.50 4.39
N THR A 229 3.28 6.50 3.59
CA THR A 229 2.35 7.09 2.60
C THR A 229 1.80 6.03 1.65
N GLU A 230 2.63 5.12 1.17
CA GLU A 230 2.20 4.06 0.23
C GLU A 230 1.32 3.02 0.92
N TYR A 231 1.63 2.65 2.17
CA TYR A 231 0.78 1.77 2.97
C TYR A 231 -0.59 2.39 3.21
N LEU A 232 -0.65 3.65 3.66
CA LEU A 232 -1.89 4.37 3.92
C LEU A 232 -2.73 4.52 2.65
N TYR A 233 -2.10 4.74 1.50
CA TYR A 233 -2.79 4.80 0.22
C TYR A 233 -3.34 3.43 -0.20
N PHE A 234 -2.57 2.35 0.00
CA PHE A 234 -3.05 0.99 -0.21
C PHE A 234 -4.29 0.71 0.63
N VAL A 235 -4.26 1.02 1.93
CA VAL A 235 -5.43 0.82 2.81
C VAL A 235 -6.63 1.65 2.36
N LEU A 236 -6.42 2.94 2.06
CA LEU A 236 -7.50 3.81 1.56
C LEU A 236 -8.16 3.23 0.31
N ARG A 237 -7.36 2.77 -0.66
CA ARG A 237 -7.88 2.18 -1.89
C ARG A 237 -8.63 0.89 -1.63
N SER A 238 -8.07 0.01 -0.80
CA SER A 238 -8.73 -1.25 -0.41
C SER A 238 -10.05 -1.01 0.29
N GLU A 239 -10.17 0.03 1.11
CA GLU A 239 -11.41 0.44 1.79
C GLU A 239 -12.44 1.13 0.88
N THR A 240 -12.05 1.47 -0.36
CA THR A 240 -12.86 2.30 -1.26
C THR A 240 -12.92 1.72 -2.67
N VAL A 241 -12.30 2.39 -3.64
CA VAL A 241 -12.46 2.11 -5.07
C VAL A 241 -11.86 0.77 -5.53
N ALA A 242 -11.04 0.13 -4.70
CA ALA A 242 -10.50 -1.21 -4.97
C ALA A 242 -11.26 -2.34 -4.24
N ASP A 243 -12.26 -2.01 -3.41
CA ASP A 243 -13.17 -3.01 -2.83
C ASP A 243 -14.19 -3.46 -3.89
N PRO A 244 -14.19 -4.72 -4.34
CA PRO A 244 -15.16 -5.18 -5.33
C PRO A 244 -16.54 -5.50 -4.75
N GLU A 245 -16.67 -5.64 -3.43
CA GLU A 245 -17.78 -6.36 -2.80
C GLU A 245 -18.71 -5.50 -1.94
N PHE A 246 -18.18 -4.52 -1.20
CA PHE A 246 -18.99 -3.75 -0.24
C PHE A 246 -19.13 -2.28 -0.63
N TRP A 247 -18.05 -1.51 -0.56
CA TRP A 247 -18.07 -0.06 -0.75
C TRP A 247 -18.57 0.32 -2.15
N THR A 248 -18.04 -0.29 -3.22
CA THR A 248 -18.47 0.01 -4.60
C THR A 248 -19.88 -0.48 -4.94
N GLN A 249 -20.49 -1.29 -4.07
CA GLN A 249 -21.86 -1.80 -4.27
C GLN A 249 -22.92 -0.94 -3.57
N GLN A 250 -22.51 0.02 -2.74
CA GLN A 250 -23.44 0.92 -2.05
C GLN A 250 -23.88 2.10 -2.95
N PRO A 251 -25.15 2.55 -2.86
CA PRO A 251 -25.66 3.61 -3.74
C PRO A 251 -24.90 4.94 -3.68
N GLU A 252 -24.57 5.42 -2.47
CA GLU A 252 -23.93 6.73 -2.30
C GLU A 252 -22.45 6.72 -2.74
N PRO A 253 -21.64 5.70 -2.40
CA PRO A 253 -20.33 5.51 -3.03
C PRO A 253 -20.38 5.44 -4.57
N GLN A 254 -21.35 4.75 -5.18
CA GLN A 254 -21.47 4.72 -6.65
C GLN A 254 -21.72 6.11 -7.25
N LYS A 255 -22.58 6.92 -6.61
CA LYS A 255 -22.79 8.32 -7.01
C LYS A 255 -21.51 9.15 -6.84
N LEU A 256 -20.83 9.01 -5.70
CA LEU A 256 -19.56 9.69 -5.41
C LEU A 256 -18.50 9.36 -6.47
N MET A 257 -18.29 8.08 -6.76
CA MET A 257 -17.37 7.60 -7.79
C MET A 257 -17.67 8.24 -9.14
N LYS A 258 -18.94 8.25 -9.55
CA LYS A 258 -19.36 8.85 -10.83
C LYS A 258 -19.12 10.36 -10.85
N LEU A 259 -19.47 11.06 -9.77
CA LEU A 259 -19.37 12.52 -9.69
C LEU A 259 -17.91 13.00 -9.67
N LEU A 260 -17.03 12.24 -8.99
CA LEU A 260 -15.61 12.56 -8.88
C LEU A 260 -14.75 11.93 -9.98
N ASN A 261 -15.34 11.09 -10.85
CA ASN A 261 -14.61 10.20 -11.75
C ASN A 261 -13.50 9.42 -11.00
N TRP A 262 -13.88 8.87 -9.84
CA TRP A 262 -12.99 8.17 -8.93
C TRP A 262 -13.30 6.67 -8.93
N ASN A 263 -12.35 5.86 -9.39
CA ASN A 263 -12.46 4.41 -9.57
C ASN A 263 -11.09 3.73 -9.40
N LYS A 264 -11.01 2.41 -9.61
CA LYS A 264 -9.78 1.64 -9.43
C LYS A 264 -8.67 2.01 -10.42
N GLU A 265 -9.01 2.60 -11.56
CA GLU A 265 -8.07 3.04 -12.59
C GLU A 265 -7.67 4.51 -12.45
N SER A 266 -8.27 5.24 -11.50
CA SER A 266 -8.01 6.66 -11.30
C SER A 266 -6.55 6.92 -10.94
N LYS A 267 -6.00 7.96 -11.57
CA LYS A 267 -4.65 8.50 -11.34
C LYS A 267 -4.74 9.63 -10.32
N GLU A 268 -4.54 9.31 -9.05
CA GLU A 268 -4.72 10.26 -7.95
C GLU A 268 -3.37 10.62 -7.28
N THR A 269 -3.21 11.88 -6.92
CA THR A 269 -2.13 12.29 -6.00
C THR A 269 -2.55 11.94 -4.57
N PHE A 270 -1.61 11.42 -3.78
CA PHE A 270 -1.84 11.13 -2.36
C PHE A 270 -0.60 11.45 -1.56
N ALA A 271 -0.68 12.45 -0.69
CA ALA A 271 0.39 12.87 0.19
C ALA A 271 -0.06 12.88 1.65
N VAL A 272 0.87 12.58 2.55
CA VAL A 272 0.64 12.53 3.99
C VAL A 272 1.70 13.38 4.69
N SER A 273 1.29 14.10 5.71
CA SER A 273 2.18 14.83 6.60
C SER A 273 1.78 14.61 8.06
N LEU A 274 2.71 14.88 8.97
CA LEU A 274 2.48 14.81 10.41
C LEU A 274 3.19 15.98 11.08
N ASP A 275 2.49 16.71 11.93
CA ASP A 275 3.06 17.80 12.73
C ASP A 275 2.93 17.48 14.23
N ALA A 276 3.40 18.38 15.07
CA ALA A 276 3.26 18.32 16.52
C ALA A 276 3.99 17.13 17.18
N ILE A 277 5.12 16.69 16.62
CA ILE A 277 5.99 15.68 17.26
C ILE A 277 6.85 16.38 18.30
N ARG A 278 6.43 16.36 19.56
CA ARG A 278 7.08 17.10 20.66
C ARG A 278 8.22 16.29 21.26
N LEU A 279 9.37 16.93 21.45
CA LEU A 279 10.47 16.36 22.23
C LEU A 279 10.21 16.65 23.72
N LYS A 280 10.24 15.59 24.52
CA LYS A 280 10.02 15.61 25.98
C LYS A 280 11.13 14.89 26.70
N ASP A 281 11.30 15.21 27.98
CA ASP A 281 12.28 14.56 28.87
C ASP A 281 13.69 14.57 28.25
N ILE A 282 14.07 15.72 27.70
CA ILE A 282 15.31 15.88 26.93
C ILE A 282 16.51 15.75 27.87
N THR A 283 17.41 14.83 27.54
CA THR A 283 18.70 14.64 28.19
C THR A 283 19.83 14.77 27.17
N SER A 284 21.08 14.72 27.62
CA SER A 284 22.24 14.71 26.73
C SER A 284 22.38 13.43 25.90
N THR A 285 21.68 12.36 26.27
CA THR A 285 21.77 11.04 25.62
C THR A 285 20.51 10.63 24.88
N SER A 286 19.34 11.15 25.28
CA SER A 286 18.06 10.76 24.66
C SER A 286 16.95 11.78 24.88
N THR A 287 15.86 11.64 24.11
CA THR A 287 14.61 12.37 24.30
C THR A 287 13.42 11.49 23.94
N ARG A 288 12.33 11.58 24.70
CA ARG A 288 11.05 10.99 24.35
C ARG A 288 10.37 11.82 23.27
N LEU A 289 9.63 11.16 22.39
CA LEU A 289 8.82 11.79 21.34
C LEU A 289 7.34 11.56 21.61
N GLU A 290 6.59 12.65 21.70
CA GLU A 290 5.13 12.63 21.79
C GLU A 290 4.54 13.09 20.45
N TYR A 291 3.87 12.19 19.76
CA TYR A 291 3.35 12.40 18.39
C TYR A 291 1.87 12.04 18.26
N LEU A 292 1.25 11.64 19.37
CA LEU A 292 -0.18 11.35 19.42
C LEU A 292 -0.95 12.64 19.65
N GLY A 293 -2.12 12.73 19.05
CA GLY A 293 -2.95 13.91 19.10
C GLY A 293 -4.44 13.59 18.93
N PRO A 294 -5.27 14.63 18.89
CA PRO A 294 -6.70 14.48 18.72
C PRO A 294 -7.05 13.99 17.31
N GLY A 295 -8.05 13.11 17.24
CA GLY A 295 -8.73 12.70 16.02
C GLY A 295 -10.22 12.57 16.24
N LYS A 296 -10.93 12.07 15.23
CA LYS A 296 -12.35 11.73 15.34
C LYS A 296 -12.58 10.33 14.78
N ASN A 297 -13.47 9.58 15.41
CA ASN A 297 -13.94 8.32 14.84
C ASN A 297 -15.01 8.55 13.76
N TYR A 298 -15.49 7.46 13.17
CA TYR A 298 -16.55 7.46 12.16
C TYR A 298 -17.83 8.22 12.60
N TYR A 299 -18.15 8.21 13.90
CA TYR A 299 -19.30 8.91 14.47
C TYR A 299 -19.01 10.37 14.85
N GLY A 300 -17.80 10.87 14.56
CA GLY A 300 -17.36 12.21 14.92
C GLY A 300 -16.94 12.38 16.39
N ALA A 301 -16.93 11.31 17.18
CA ALA A 301 -16.51 11.35 18.58
C ALA A 301 -14.99 11.52 18.69
N PRO A 302 -14.49 12.29 19.68
CA PRO A 302 -13.07 12.52 19.84
C PRO A 302 -12.34 11.24 20.23
N ILE A 303 -11.17 11.02 19.61
CA ILE A 303 -10.30 9.86 19.85
C ILE A 303 -8.83 10.32 19.90
N THR A 304 -7.95 9.49 20.46
CA THR A 304 -6.49 9.71 20.38
C THR A 304 -5.87 8.87 19.27
N ILE A 305 -5.15 9.51 18.35
CA ILE A 305 -4.57 8.87 17.17
C ILE A 305 -3.19 9.44 16.85
N VAL A 306 -2.54 8.89 15.81
CA VAL A 306 -1.49 9.60 15.07
C VAL A 306 -2.19 10.57 14.09
N PRO A 307 -2.11 11.90 14.31
CA PRO A 307 -2.93 12.87 13.59
C PRO A 307 -2.30 13.21 12.22
N PHE A 308 -2.31 12.24 11.30
CA PHE A 308 -1.90 12.48 9.93
C PHE A 308 -2.80 13.51 9.24
N THR A 309 -2.19 14.38 8.44
CA THR A 309 -2.90 15.26 7.50
C THR A 309 -2.74 14.68 6.10
N TYR A 310 -3.87 14.50 5.41
CA TYR A 310 -3.93 13.93 4.07
C TYR A 310 -4.17 15.01 3.01
N GLN A 311 -3.48 14.91 1.89
CA GLN A 311 -3.81 15.62 0.65
C GLN A 311 -4.12 14.55 -0.40
N PHE A 312 -5.31 14.63 -0.99
CA PHE A 312 -5.80 13.60 -1.89
C PHE A 312 -6.63 14.22 -3.00
N SER A 313 -6.28 13.99 -4.27
CA SER A 313 -6.91 14.70 -5.39
C SER A 313 -8.40 14.39 -5.56
N ALA A 314 -8.91 13.23 -5.13
CA ALA A 314 -10.36 12.98 -5.16
C ALA A 314 -11.09 13.77 -4.07
N LEU A 315 -10.49 13.90 -2.87
CA LEU A 315 -11.00 14.79 -1.82
C LEU A 315 -11.00 16.25 -2.27
N ASP A 316 -9.96 16.70 -2.98
CA ASP A 316 -9.93 18.06 -3.54
C ASP A 316 -11.10 18.31 -4.51
N ARG A 317 -11.46 17.33 -5.33
CA ARG A 317 -12.63 17.42 -6.23
C ARG A 317 -13.94 17.44 -5.44
N GLN A 318 -14.06 16.61 -4.41
CA GLN A 318 -15.22 16.62 -3.51
C GLN A 318 -15.39 17.97 -2.80
N ASN A 319 -14.32 18.51 -2.23
CA ASN A 319 -14.34 19.80 -1.51
C ASN A 319 -14.75 20.95 -2.43
N LYS A 320 -14.22 21.00 -3.66
CA LYS A 320 -14.64 22.00 -4.66
C LYS A 320 -16.15 21.95 -4.95
N LEU A 321 -16.73 20.75 -5.03
CA LEU A 321 -18.18 20.60 -5.23
C LEU A 321 -18.98 21.09 -4.01
N LEU A 322 -18.54 20.75 -2.80
CA LEU A 322 -19.17 21.21 -1.55
C LEU A 322 -19.11 22.73 -1.42
N GLU A 323 -17.96 23.34 -1.69
CA GLU A 323 -17.75 24.80 -1.67
C GLU A 323 -18.64 25.51 -2.71
N SER A 324 -18.90 24.88 -3.85
CA SER A 324 -19.82 25.41 -4.87
C SER A 324 -21.31 25.29 -4.51
N GLY A 325 -21.64 24.65 -3.37
CA GLY A 325 -23.02 24.43 -2.93
C GLY A 325 -23.76 23.35 -3.72
N ASN A 326 -23.03 22.40 -4.34
CA ASN A 326 -23.65 21.29 -5.06
C ASN A 326 -24.48 20.43 -4.08
N ALA A 327 -25.78 20.32 -4.33
CA ALA A 327 -26.72 19.63 -3.44
C ALA A 327 -26.50 18.11 -3.42
N GLU A 328 -26.09 17.52 -4.54
CA GLU A 328 -25.88 16.08 -4.68
C GLU A 328 -24.70 15.61 -3.83
N ILE A 329 -23.55 16.30 -3.87
CA ILE A 329 -22.40 15.93 -3.03
C ILE A 329 -22.68 16.14 -1.54
N LYS A 330 -23.51 17.13 -1.19
CA LYS A 330 -23.94 17.33 0.21
C LYS A 330 -24.76 16.15 0.69
N GLU A 331 -25.73 15.70 -0.11
CA GLU A 331 -26.56 14.54 0.21
C GLU A 331 -25.74 13.24 0.31
N ILE A 332 -24.78 13.04 -0.61
CA ILE A 332 -23.85 11.89 -0.58
C ILE A 332 -23.06 11.87 0.73
N ASN A 333 -22.51 13.02 1.15
CA ASN A 333 -21.76 13.15 2.39
C ASN A 333 -22.64 12.96 3.64
N ASP A 334 -23.84 13.53 3.66
CA ASP A 334 -24.80 13.41 4.76
C ASP A 334 -25.23 11.94 4.96
N GLN A 335 -25.16 11.12 3.91
CA GLN A 335 -25.41 9.68 3.94
C GLN A 335 -24.15 8.81 4.17
N GLY A 336 -22.99 9.42 4.41
CA GLY A 336 -21.78 8.70 4.87
C GLY A 336 -20.84 8.20 3.77
N ALA A 337 -20.98 8.66 2.52
CA ALA A 337 -19.97 8.42 1.49
C ALA A 337 -19.02 9.63 1.39
N SER A 338 -17.71 9.38 1.36
CA SER A 338 -16.71 10.44 1.29
C SER A 338 -15.44 9.97 0.58
N ALA A 339 -14.71 10.89 -0.04
CA ALA A 339 -13.34 10.68 -0.51
C ALA A 339 -12.30 11.05 0.56
N ASP A 340 -12.72 11.51 1.74
CA ASP A 340 -11.82 11.92 2.82
C ASP A 340 -11.09 10.71 3.42
N PRO A 341 -9.75 10.63 3.31
CA PRO A 341 -9.00 9.52 3.88
C PRO A 341 -9.17 9.36 5.39
N ALA A 342 -9.41 10.45 6.14
CA ALA A 342 -9.61 10.39 7.59
C ALA A 342 -10.90 9.65 7.99
N TYR A 343 -11.83 9.47 7.05
CA TYR A 343 -13.04 8.68 7.27
C TYR A 343 -12.74 7.17 7.35
N TYR A 344 -11.72 6.73 6.62
CA TYR A 344 -11.37 5.30 6.46
C TYR A 344 -10.11 4.91 7.23
N LEU A 345 -9.19 5.86 7.44
CA LEU A 345 -7.88 5.63 8.03
C LEU A 345 -7.79 6.19 9.44
N ASN A 346 -7.19 5.41 10.35
CA ASN A 346 -6.92 5.77 11.74
C ASN A 346 -8.17 6.27 12.49
N CYS A 347 -9.31 5.61 12.26
CA CYS A 347 -10.64 6.07 12.65
C CYS A 347 -11.16 5.46 13.97
N TYR A 348 -10.31 4.80 14.75
CA TYR A 348 -10.64 4.25 16.06
C TYR A 348 -9.66 4.74 17.13
N ASP A 349 -10.15 4.98 18.37
CA ASP A 349 -9.26 5.26 19.51
C ASP A 349 -8.58 3.97 19.91
N LEU A 350 -7.28 3.92 19.71
CA LEU A 350 -6.55 2.67 19.77
C LEU A 350 -5.22 2.80 20.48
N VAL A 351 -5.03 3.93 21.18
CA VAL A 351 -3.71 4.31 21.64
C VAL A 351 -3.57 4.29 23.16
N ASN A 352 -4.69 4.31 23.90
CA ASN A 352 -4.68 4.39 25.37
C ASN A 352 -5.41 3.25 26.09
N SER A 353 -6.22 2.45 25.41
CA SER A 353 -6.86 1.24 25.97
C SER A 353 -7.14 0.21 24.89
N ASP A 354 -7.07 -1.07 25.25
CA ASP A 354 -7.50 -2.17 24.40
C ASP A 354 -9.03 -2.14 24.27
N ASN A 355 -9.51 -1.87 23.07
CA ASN A 355 -10.91 -1.78 22.70
C ASN A 355 -11.37 -3.00 21.87
N TYR A 356 -10.46 -3.92 21.56
CA TYR A 356 -10.74 -5.16 20.82
C TYR A 356 -10.69 -6.39 21.72
N ASP A 357 -10.50 -6.23 23.04
CA ASP A 357 -10.31 -7.33 24.01
C ASP A 357 -9.24 -8.35 23.57
N THR A 358 -8.19 -7.86 22.88
CA THR A 358 -7.05 -8.66 22.39
C THR A 358 -5.75 -8.13 23.00
N PRO A 359 -5.52 -8.35 24.31
CA PRO A 359 -4.41 -7.75 25.04
C PRO A 359 -3.05 -8.19 24.49
N GLU A 360 -2.95 -9.39 23.91
CA GLU A 360 -1.75 -9.86 23.22
C GLU A 360 -1.41 -9.10 21.93
N ASN A 361 -2.39 -8.39 21.34
CA ASN A 361 -2.27 -7.63 20.09
C ASN A 361 -2.08 -6.13 20.32
N PHE A 362 -2.37 -5.62 21.51
CA PHE A 362 -2.10 -4.23 21.87
C PHE A 362 -0.61 -3.96 22.13
N ILE A 363 -0.10 -2.84 21.64
CA ILE A 363 1.22 -2.30 21.97
C ILE A 363 1.07 -0.83 22.34
N LYS A 364 1.74 -0.42 23.41
CA LYS A 364 1.74 0.98 23.82
C LYS A 364 2.57 1.80 22.83
N SER A 365 2.03 2.93 22.40
CA SER A 365 2.77 3.87 21.56
C SER A 365 3.99 4.42 22.26
N THR A 366 5.15 4.36 21.62
CA THR A 366 6.41 4.90 22.12
C THR A 366 7.20 5.55 21.00
N GLY A 367 7.94 6.62 21.33
CA GLY A 367 8.85 7.27 20.42
C GLY A 367 10.06 7.81 21.19
N ASN A 368 11.25 7.67 20.61
CA ASN A 368 12.49 8.09 21.24
C ASN A 368 13.55 8.46 20.19
N ILE A 369 14.41 9.41 20.53
CA ILE A 369 15.71 9.58 19.88
C ILE A 369 16.78 9.15 20.87
N ASP A 370 17.64 8.23 20.46
CA ASP A 370 18.89 7.92 21.13
C ASP A 370 20.03 8.67 20.42
N PHE A 371 20.59 9.67 21.09
CA PHE A 371 21.67 10.50 20.57
C PHE A 371 23.03 9.80 20.62
N ALA A 372 23.19 8.72 21.39
CA ALA A 372 24.42 7.95 21.46
C ALA A 372 24.53 6.97 20.27
N THR A 373 23.40 6.36 19.88
CA THR A 373 23.36 5.45 18.73
C THR A 373 22.96 6.14 17.43
N ASP A 374 22.64 7.44 17.47
CA ASP A 374 22.05 8.20 16.35
C ASP A 374 20.87 7.42 15.72
N LYS A 375 19.94 6.93 16.56
CA LYS A 375 18.70 6.25 16.14
C LYS A 375 17.45 6.97 16.63
N MET A 376 16.47 7.12 15.74
CA MET A 376 15.13 7.60 16.10
C MET A 376 14.12 6.49 15.82
N THR A 377 13.36 6.10 16.83
CA THR A 377 12.45 4.95 16.76
C THR A 377 11.04 5.34 17.15
N TYR A 378 10.06 4.76 16.48
CA TYR A 378 8.65 4.87 16.82
C TYR A 378 8.00 3.49 16.82
N GLN A 379 7.02 3.32 17.69
CA GLN A 379 6.15 2.16 17.72
C GLN A 379 4.74 2.64 18.02
N PHE A 380 3.74 2.28 17.21
CA PHE A 380 2.35 2.68 17.45
C PHE A 380 1.36 1.76 16.74
N LEU A 381 0.09 2.02 17.00
CA LEU A 381 -1.03 1.31 16.39
C LEU A 381 -1.74 2.19 15.36
N LEU A 382 -2.21 1.56 14.28
CA LEU A 382 -3.13 2.12 13.30
C LEU A 382 -4.37 1.25 13.16
N SER A 383 -5.44 1.86 12.68
CA SER A 383 -6.67 1.20 12.27
C SER A 383 -7.21 1.71 10.96
N HIS A 384 -8.22 1.01 10.48
CA HIS A 384 -9.04 1.41 9.36
C HIS A 384 -10.46 0.84 9.52
N ALA A 385 -11.41 1.33 8.71
CA ALA A 385 -12.85 1.10 8.88
C ALA A 385 -13.24 -0.39 8.96
N ASN A 386 -12.61 -1.25 8.17
CA ASN A 386 -12.92 -2.68 8.08
C ASN A 386 -11.80 -3.59 8.64
N ALA A 387 -11.00 -3.07 9.58
CA ALA A 387 -9.91 -3.81 10.22
C ALA A 387 -10.42 -4.91 11.16
N GLY A 388 -9.76 -6.07 11.15
CA GLY A 388 -10.00 -7.16 12.12
C GLY A 388 -9.31 -6.92 13.48
N GLY A 389 -8.52 -5.86 13.59
CA GLY A 389 -7.80 -5.48 14.81
C GLY A 389 -6.76 -4.39 14.54
N TYR A 390 -5.82 -4.25 15.46
CA TYR A 390 -4.77 -3.23 15.38
C TYR A 390 -3.65 -3.57 14.39
N THR A 391 -3.38 -2.68 13.44
CA THR A 391 -2.12 -2.73 12.68
C THR A 391 -0.99 -2.21 13.55
N ARG A 392 0.05 -3.02 13.77
CA ARG A 392 1.24 -2.62 14.52
C ARG A 392 2.27 -2.02 13.59
N ILE A 393 2.81 -0.88 14.00
CA ILE A 393 3.82 -0.15 13.26
C ILE A 393 5.08 -0.05 14.11
N THR A 394 6.23 -0.40 13.53
CA THR A 394 7.55 -0.10 14.09
C THR A 394 8.38 0.62 13.04
N VAL A 395 9.02 1.71 13.43
CA VAL A 395 9.79 2.56 12.53
C VAL A 395 11.16 2.79 13.13
N VAL A 396 12.19 2.65 12.31
CA VAL A 396 13.56 3.01 12.66
C VAL A 396 14.09 3.97 11.61
N TYR A 397 14.47 5.17 12.05
CA TYR A 397 15.24 6.10 11.24
C TYR A 397 16.72 5.91 11.54
N GLU A 398 17.49 5.68 10.48
CA GLU A 398 18.93 5.57 10.54
C GLU A 398 19.55 6.53 9.51
N LYS A 399 20.69 7.11 9.88
CA LYS A 399 21.49 7.90 8.95
C LYS A 399 22.39 6.92 8.20
N LYS A 400 22.06 6.65 6.93
CA LYS A 400 22.95 5.94 6.00
C LYS A 400 24.08 6.84 5.53
#